data_AF-A0A352J438-F1
#
_entry.id   AF-A0A352J438-F1
#
_cell.length_a   1.000
_cell.length_b   1.000
_cell.length_c   1.000
_cell.angle_alpha   90.00
_cell.angle_beta   90.00
_cell.angle_gamma   90.00
#
_symmetry.space_group_name_H-M   'P 1'
#
loop_
_entity.id
_entity.type
_entity.pdbx_description
1 polymer ?
#
loop_
_entity_poly.entity_id
_entity_poly.type
_entity_poly.pdbx_seq_one_letter_code
_entity_poly.pdbx_strand_id
1 'polypeptide(L)' 'EAGIFLATAHPAKFKETVESCIAKEIEIPKGLGAFMKQKKQSYPLPRNFAAFKKALINLS' A
#
# COMPACT_ATOMS: atom_id res chain seq x y z
N GLU A 1 34.11 -3.55 12.38
CA GLU A 1 32.73 -4.08 12.51
C GLU A 1 31.94 -3.73 11.25
N ALA A 2 30.88 -4.49 10.92
CA ALA A 2 30.03 -4.24 9.75
C ALA A 2 28.58 -4.02 10.18
N GLY A 3 27.97 -2.93 9.73
CA GLY A 3 26.55 -2.63 9.97
C GLY A 3 25.67 -3.25 8.88
N ILE A 4 24.60 -3.92 9.29
CA ILE A 4 23.58 -4.45 8.38
C ILE A 4 22.27 -3.72 8.66
N PHE A 5 21.67 -3.18 7.59
CA PHE A 5 20.38 -2.49 7.65
C PHE A 5 19.37 -3.18 6.74
N LEU A 6 18.20 -3.51 7.29
CA LEU A 6 17.13 -4.14 6.52
C LEU A 6 16.18 -3.06 6.00
N ALA A 7 16.21 -2.82 4.68
CA ALA A 7 15.24 -1.99 4.02
C ALA A 7 13.91 -2.76 3.89
N THR A 8 13.00 -2.57 4.85
CA THR A 8 11.77 -3.36 5.00
C THR A 8 10.70 -3.07 3.93
N ALA A 9 10.87 -2.02 3.13
CA ALA A 9 9.96 -1.65 2.06
C ALA A 9 10.68 -0.92 0.92
N HIS A 10 10.12 -1.05 -0.29
CA HIS A 10 10.56 -0.29 -1.45
C HIS A 10 10.10 1.18 -1.35
N PRO A 11 10.92 2.18 -1.76
CA PRO A 11 10.57 3.61 -1.67
C PRO A 11 9.24 3.99 -2.35
N ALA A 12 8.91 3.32 -3.46
CA ALA A 12 7.64 3.51 -4.18
C ALA A 12 6.37 3.29 -3.32
N LYS A 13 6.47 2.59 -2.18
CA LYS A 13 5.35 2.45 -1.23
C LYS A 13 5.01 3.76 -0.49
N PHE A 14 5.96 4.70 -0.46
CA PHE A 14 5.86 6.00 0.24
C PHE A 14 6.30 7.15 -0.66
N LYS A 15 5.89 7.12 -1.94
CA LYS A 15 6.37 8.01 -3.01
C LYS A 15 6.41 9.49 -2.61
N GLU A 16 5.29 10.05 -2.17
CA GLU A 16 5.20 11.48 -1.80
C GLU A 16 6.21 11.86 -0.70
N THR A 17 6.31 11.05 0.35
CA THR A 17 7.26 11.28 1.44
C THR A 17 8.70 11.18 0.96
N VAL A 18 9.04 10.17 0.16
CA VAL A 18 10.41 10.00 -0.34
C VAL A 18 10.80 11.14 -1.28
N GLU A 19 9.96 11.49 -2.25
CA GLU A 19 10.24 12.54 -3.24
C GLU A 19 10.41 13.91 -2.59
N SER A 20 9.60 14.23 -1.58
CA SER A 20 9.76 15.47 -0.79
C SER A 20 11.05 15.49 0.02
N CYS A 21 11.50 14.36 0.56
CA CYS A 21 12.78 14.28 1.29
C CYS A 21 14.00 14.43 0.38
N ILE A 22 13.95 13.92 -0.85
CA ILE A 22 15.11 13.90 -1.78
C ILE A 22 15.06 14.96 -2.88
N ALA A 23 13.97 15.73 -2.96
CA ALA A 23 13.68 16.73 -4.00
C ALA A 23 13.81 16.19 -5.44
N LYS A 24 13.44 14.92 -5.65
CA LYS A 24 13.51 14.21 -6.94
C LYS A 24 12.38 13.21 -7.07
N GLU A 25 11.94 12.95 -8.29
CA GLU A 25 10.98 11.89 -8.58
C GLU A 25 11.60 10.51 -8.46
N ILE A 26 10.81 9.54 -8.03
CA ILE A 26 11.20 8.12 -7.99
C ILE A 26 10.47 7.32 -9.07
N GLU A 27 11.19 6.40 -9.70
CA GLU A 27 10.60 5.49 -10.69
C GLU A 27 9.66 4.49 -10.00
N ILE A 28 8.45 4.34 -10.56
CA ILE A 28 7.50 3.31 -10.12
C ILE A 28 7.82 2.00 -10.86
N PRO A 29 8.07 0.88 -10.16
CA PRO A 29 8.27 -0.41 -10.80
C PRO A 29 7.08 -0.78 -11.70
N LYS A 30 7.36 -1.31 -12.91
CA LYS A 30 6.32 -1.63 -13.92
C LYS A 30 5.17 -2.48 -13.37
N GLY A 31 5.47 -3.48 -12.54
CA GLY A 31 4.45 -4.33 -11.91
C GLY A 31 3.52 -3.57 -10.96
N LEU A 32 4.06 -2.67 -10.15
CA LEU A 32 3.27 -1.79 -9.28
C LEU A 32 2.45 -0.80 -10.10
N GLY A 33 3.04 -0.22 -11.14
CA GLY A 33 2.33 0.69 -12.06
C GLY A 33 1.16 0.01 -12.78
N ALA A 34 1.29 -1.26 -13.17
CA ALA A 34 0.20 -2.05 -13.72
C ALA A 34 -0.90 -2.32 -12.67
N PHE A 35 -0.52 -2.66 -11.44
CA PHE A 35 -1.46 -2.89 -10.33
C PHE A 35 -2.28 -1.64 -9.98
N MET A 36 -1.65 -0.46 -9.94
CA MET A 36 -2.33 0.80 -9.63
C MET A 36 -3.43 1.19 -10.62
N LYS A 37 -3.42 0.66 -11.84
CA LYS A 37 -4.46 0.89 -12.86
C LYS A 37 -5.71 0.04 -12.65
N GLN A 38 -5.66 -0.97 -11.77
CA GLN A 38 -6.80 -1.83 -11.50
C GLN A 38 -7.88 -1.09 -10.72
N LYS A 39 -9.15 -1.48 -10.93
CA LYS A 39 -10.27 -0.93 -10.16
C LYS A 39 -10.13 -1.37 -8.69
N LYS A 40 -10.04 -0.40 -7.79
CA LYS A 40 -10.05 -0.65 -6.34
C LYS A 40 -11.33 -1.39 -5.94
N GLN A 41 -11.17 -2.56 -5.32
CA GLN A 41 -12.24 -3.32 -4.70
C GLN A 41 -12.07 -3.19 -3.18
N SER A 42 -12.82 -2.27 -2.57
CA SER A 42 -12.79 -2.06 -1.13
C SER A 42 -14.17 -1.63 -0.65
N TYR A 43 -14.65 -2.27 0.41
CA TYR A 43 -15.96 -2.00 1.00
C TYR A 43 -15.77 -1.22 2.30
N PRO A 44 -16.41 -0.04 2.46
CA PRO A 44 -16.37 0.68 3.72
C PRO A 44 -17.14 -0.10 4.79
N LEU A 45 -16.55 -0.24 5.98
CA LEU A 45 -17.19 -0.93 7.11
C LEU A 45 -17.04 -0.08 8.38
N PRO A 46 -18.07 -0.05 9.24
CA PRO A 46 -17.95 0.58 10.54
C PRO A 46 -16.99 -0.21 11.45
N ARG A 47 -16.42 0.45 12.46
CA ARG A 47 -15.62 -0.19 13.52
C ARG A 47 -16.52 -1.00 14.47
N ASN A 48 -17.18 -2.02 13.94
CA ASN A 48 -18.13 -2.86 14.66
C ASN A 48 -17.93 -4.33 14.24
N PHE A 49 -17.73 -5.21 15.22
CA PHE A 49 -17.44 -6.61 14.98
C PHE A 49 -18.58 -7.36 14.30
N ALA A 50 -19.83 -7.11 14.70
CA ALA A 50 -21.00 -7.78 14.09
C ALA A 50 -21.16 -7.39 12.61
N ALA A 51 -20.95 -6.10 12.28
CA ALA A 51 -20.95 -5.62 10.91
C ALA A 51 -19.83 -6.26 10.07
N PHE A 52 -18.61 -6.36 10.63
CA PHE A 52 -17.48 -7.04 9.97
C PHE A 52 -17.76 -8.52 9.72
N LYS A 53 -18.25 -9.26 10.73
CA LYS A 53 -18.60 -10.68 10.59
C LYS A 53 -19.68 -10.90 9.52
N LYS A 54 -20.72 -10.07 9.52
CA LYS A 54 -21.79 -10.12 8.51
C LYS A 54 -21.24 -9.85 7.11
N ALA A 55 -20.35 -8.87 6.96
CA ALA A 55 -19.73 -8.57 5.67
C ALA A 55 -18.90 -9.77 5.19
N LEU A 56 -18.02 -10.33 6.03
CA LEU A 56 -17.15 -11.45 5.67
C LEU A 56 -17.93 -12.69 5.18
N ILE A 57 -19.07 -13.00 5.79
CA ILE A 57 -19.87 -14.18 5.42
C ILE A 57 -20.70 -13.95 4.15
N ASN A 58 -21.14 -12.71 3.90
CA ASN A 58 -22.05 -12.38 2.80
C ASN A 58 -21.36 -11.70 1.61
N LEU A 59 -20.04 -11.48 1.68
CA LEU A 59 -19.23 -10.99 0.56
C LEU A 59 -18.99 -12.17 -0.39
N SER A 60 -19.97 -12.42 -1.26
CA SER A 60 -19.87 -13.30 -2.43
C SER A 60 -19.89 -12.47 -3.71
#